data_AF-A0A962PSJ2-F1
#
_entry.id   AF-A0A962PSJ2-F1
#
_cell.length_a   1.000
_cell.length_b   1.000
_cell.length_c   1.000
_cell.angle_alpha   90.00
_cell.angle_beta   90.00
_cell.angle_gamma   90.00
#
_symmetry.space_group_name_H-M   'P 1'
#
loop_
_entity.id
_entity.type
_entity.pdbx_description
1 polymer ?
#
loop_
_entity_poly.entity_id
_entity_poly.type
_entity_poly.pdbx_seq_one_letter_code
_entity_poly.pdbx_strand_id
1 'polypeptide(L)'
;TTSIERAVALTYLGRASEAIALLGEGVDQPADRAFVYYRYASQTDDAALFHKALEAYRLARDSRGIGDTLFSLAKLSRENGDTGEARHYAQRAIHALSASGDTARADTIKAWLDAQ
;
A
#
# COMPACT_ATOMS: atom_id res chain seq x y z
N THR A 1 -23.25 -10.40 -6.00
CA THR A 1 -21.97 -9.90 -5.50
C THR A 1 -20.91 -10.22 -6.53
N THR A 2 -20.17 -9.21 -6.98
CA THR A 2 -19.04 -9.42 -7.89
C THR A 2 -17.88 -10.08 -7.14
N SER A 3 -16.92 -10.68 -7.86
CA SER A 3 -15.76 -11.31 -7.23
C SER A 3 -14.96 -10.33 -6.38
N ILE A 4 -14.91 -9.05 -6.78
CA ILE A 4 -14.20 -8.01 -6.05
C ILE A 4 -14.94 -7.55 -4.78
N GLU A 5 -16.26 -7.41 -4.81
CA GLU A 5 -17.05 -7.09 -3.60
C GLU A 5 -16.88 -8.17 -2.53
N ARG A 6 -16.83 -9.44 -2.96
CA ARG A 6 -16.57 -10.57 -2.07
C ARG A 6 -15.13 -10.56 -1.54
N ALA A 7 -14.15 -10.21 -2.37
CA ALA A 7 -12.77 -10.07 -1.95
C ALA A 7 -12.62 -8.98 -0.87
N VAL A 8 -13.22 -7.80 -1.09
CA VAL A 8 -13.21 -6.70 -0.11
C VAL A 8 -13.84 -7.14 1.22
N ALA A 9 -14.99 -7.81 1.18
CA ALA A 9 -15.64 -8.32 2.39
C ALA A 9 -14.73 -9.31 3.15
N LEU A 10 -14.07 -10.24 2.44
CA LEU A 10 -13.13 -11.17 3.05
C LEU A 10 -11.92 -10.45 3.66
N THR A 11 -11.41 -9.40 3.01
CA THR A 11 -10.34 -8.56 3.57
C THR A 11 -10.75 -7.88 4.87
N TYR A 12 -11.98 -7.35 4.96
CA TYR A 12 -12.50 -6.80 6.22
C TYR A 12 -12.65 -7.84 7.32
N LEU A 13 -12.95 -9.09 6.96
CA LEU A 13 -13.03 -10.23 7.89
C LEU A 13 -11.65 -10.80 8.28
N GLY A 14 -10.54 -10.20 7.85
CA GLY A 14 -9.19 -10.69 8.11
C GLY A 14 -8.79 -11.90 7.26
N ARG A 15 -9.62 -12.29 6.28
CA ARG A 15 -9.39 -13.44 5.38
C ARG A 15 -8.77 -12.97 4.06
N ALA A 16 -7.70 -12.17 4.15
CA ALA A 16 -7.09 -11.55 2.98
C ALA A 16 -6.43 -12.56 2.03
N SER A 17 -6.02 -13.73 2.52
CA SER A 17 -5.54 -14.84 1.68
C SER A 17 -6.62 -15.44 0.77
N GLU A 18 -7.87 -15.44 1.20
CA GLU A 18 -8.98 -15.86 0.34
C GLU A 18 -9.43 -14.73 -0.59
N ALA A 19 -9.36 -13.49 -0.11
CA ALA A 19 -9.65 -12.30 -0.91
C ALA A 19 -8.73 -12.19 -2.13
N ILE A 20 -7.43 -12.41 -1.95
CA ILE A 20 -6.45 -12.34 -3.05
C ILE A 20 -6.71 -13.41 -4.12
N ALA A 21 -7.14 -14.60 -3.72
CA ALA A 21 -7.45 -15.69 -4.64
C ALA A 21 -8.67 -15.40 -5.52
N LEU A 22 -9.56 -14.49 -5.08
CA LEU A 22 -10.70 -14.03 -5.86
C LEU A 22 -10.33 -12.90 -6.85
N LEU A 23 -9.14 -12.31 -6.72
CA LEU A 23 -8.64 -11.35 -7.70
C LEU A 23 -8.16 -12.10 -8.94
N GLY A 24 -9.00 -12.14 -9.98
CA GLY A 24 -8.59 -12.56 -11.31
C GLY A 24 -7.72 -11.52 -12.02
N GLU A 25 -7.29 -11.82 -13.25
CA GLU A 25 -6.66 -10.81 -14.12
C GLU A 25 -7.71 -9.76 -14.51
N GLY A 26 -7.51 -8.52 -14.07
CA GLY A 26 -8.45 -7.44 -14.32
C GLY A 26 -7.91 -6.11 -13.81
N VAL A 27 -8.45 -5.02 -14.37
CA VAL A 27 -8.11 -3.63 -14.02
C VAL A 27 -9.34 -2.85 -13.55
N ASP A 28 -10.46 -3.54 -13.38
CA ASP A 28 -11.70 -2.98 -12.88
C ASP A 28 -11.59 -2.68 -11.38
N GLN A 29 -12.30 -1.64 -10.93
CA GLN A 29 -12.37 -1.25 -9.51
C GLN A 29 -10.98 -1.18 -8.84
N PRO A 30 -10.07 -0.36 -9.40
CA PRO A 30 -8.66 -0.36 -8.99
C PRO A 30 -8.46 -0.03 -7.52
N ALA A 31 -9.32 0.80 -6.92
CA ALA A 31 -9.26 1.12 -5.50
C ALA A 31 -9.52 -0.11 -4.61
N ASP A 32 -10.55 -0.90 -4.91
CA ASP A 32 -10.89 -2.11 -4.15
C ASP A 32 -9.80 -3.16 -4.29
N ARG A 33 -9.25 -3.33 -5.50
CA ARG A 33 -8.12 -4.23 -5.74
C ARG A 33 -6.89 -3.78 -4.95
N ALA A 34 -6.58 -2.49 -4.97
CA ALA A 34 -5.47 -1.92 -4.23
C ALA A 34 -5.61 -2.18 -2.72
N PHE A 35 -6.81 -2.02 -2.18
CA PHE A 35 -7.10 -2.32 -0.78
C PHE A 35 -6.86 -3.79 -0.45
N VAL A 36 -7.35 -4.72 -1.29
CA VAL A 36 -7.14 -6.17 -1.09
C VAL A 36 -5.64 -6.51 -1.15
N TYR A 37 -4.93 -6.04 -2.17
CA TYR A 37 -3.48 -6.24 -2.31
C TYR A 37 -2.73 -5.70 -1.10
N TYR A 38 -2.98 -4.45 -0.70
CA TYR A 38 -2.31 -3.79 0.42
C TYR A 38 -2.53 -4.54 1.73
N ARG A 39 -3.77 -4.96 2.00
CA ARG A 39 -4.11 -5.65 3.25
C ARG A 39 -3.51 -7.03 3.33
N TYR A 40 -3.40 -7.74 2.21
CA TYR A 40 -2.73 -9.03 2.20
C TYR A 40 -1.21 -8.86 2.31
N ALA A 41 -0.63 -7.92 1.55
CA ALA A 41 0.79 -7.57 1.63
C ALA A 41 1.22 -7.20 3.05
N SER A 42 0.42 -6.40 3.76
CA SER A 42 0.68 -6.01 5.15
C SER A 42 0.57 -7.15 6.17
N GLN A 43 -0.03 -8.28 5.82
CA GLN A 43 -0.09 -9.47 6.69
C GLN A 43 1.05 -10.44 6.41
N THR A 44 1.58 -10.44 5.19
CA THR A 44 2.62 -11.37 4.74
C THR A 44 3.98 -10.72 4.55
N ASP A 45 4.08 -9.40 4.77
CA ASP A 45 5.24 -8.55 4.48
C ASP A 45 5.80 -8.76 3.06
N ASP A 46 4.89 -8.91 2.09
CA ASP A 46 5.23 -9.23 0.71
C ASP A 46 5.37 -7.94 -0.13
N ALA A 47 6.61 -7.62 -0.50
CA ALA A 47 6.94 -6.47 -1.34
C ALA A 47 6.26 -6.51 -2.73
N ALA A 48 6.14 -7.69 -3.35
CA ALA A 48 5.54 -7.82 -4.67
C ALA A 48 4.04 -7.48 -4.63
N LEU A 49 3.34 -7.87 -3.55
CA LEU A 49 1.95 -7.49 -3.33
C LEU A 49 1.79 -5.99 -3.03
N PHE A 50 2.74 -5.38 -2.29
CA PHE A 50 2.74 -3.92 -2.12
C PHE A 50 2.95 -3.20 -3.46
N HIS A 51 3.80 -3.70 -4.36
CA HIS A 51 3.93 -3.11 -5.69
C HIS A 51 2.65 -3.20 -6.51
N LYS A 52 1.91 -4.32 -6.46
CA LYS A 52 0.59 -4.44 -7.08
C LYS A 52 -0.43 -3.48 -6.47
N ALA A 53 -0.42 -3.31 -5.14
CA ALA A 53 -1.26 -2.32 -4.47
C ALA A 53 -0.93 -0.89 -4.93
N LEU A 54 0.36 -0.57 -5.06
CA LEU A 54 0.83 0.75 -5.49
C LEU A 54 0.39 1.06 -6.92
N GLU A 55 0.49 0.10 -7.83
CA GLU A 55 0.00 0.25 -9.20
C GLU A 55 -1.51 0.47 -9.24
N ALA A 56 -2.27 -0.31 -8.49
CA ALA A 56 -3.71 -0.18 -8.41
C ALA A 56 -4.15 1.15 -7.78
N TYR A 57 -3.51 1.62 -6.70
CA TYR A 57 -3.79 2.94 -6.13
C TYR A 57 -3.42 4.09 -7.08
N ARG A 58 -2.38 3.93 -7.92
CA ARG A 58 -2.08 4.90 -8.99
C ARG A 58 -3.16 4.96 -10.04
N LEU A 59 -3.67 3.81 -10.49
CA LEU A 59 -4.80 3.74 -11.42
C LEU A 59 -6.05 4.38 -10.81
N ALA A 60 -6.29 4.17 -9.51
CA ALA A 60 -7.37 4.80 -8.76
C ALA A 60 -7.15 6.28 -8.43
N ARG A 61 -5.95 6.83 -8.71
CA ARG A 61 -5.51 8.18 -8.30
C ARG A 61 -5.69 8.44 -6.79
N ASP A 62 -5.52 7.40 -5.99
CA ASP A 62 -5.60 7.49 -4.53
C ASP A 62 -4.22 7.80 -3.94
N SER A 63 -3.95 9.09 -3.76
CA SER A 63 -2.70 9.57 -3.16
C SER A 63 -2.48 9.09 -1.72
N ARG A 64 -3.54 8.84 -0.95
CA ARG A 64 -3.43 8.33 0.43
C ARG A 64 -3.00 6.87 0.42
N GLY A 65 -3.66 6.05 -0.40
CA GLY A 65 -3.27 4.65 -0.60
C GLY A 65 -1.85 4.50 -1.18
N ILE A 66 -1.46 5.38 -2.11
CA ILE A 66 -0.07 5.46 -2.61
C ILE A 66 0.90 5.76 -1.46
N GLY A 67 0.62 6.77 -0.64
CA GLY A 67 1.45 7.15 0.50
C GLY A 67 1.65 6.02 1.49
N ASP A 68 0.55 5.38 1.91
CA ASP A 68 0.58 4.28 2.87
C ASP A 68 1.36 3.07 2.32
N THR A 69 1.12 2.72 1.06
CA THR A 69 1.81 1.60 0.41
C THR A 69 3.32 1.84 0.29
N LEU A 70 3.72 3.06 -0.11
CA LEU A 70 5.13 3.44 -0.18
C LEU A 70 5.79 3.42 1.21
N PHE A 71 5.09 3.85 2.26
CA PHE A 71 5.65 3.82 3.59
C PHE A 71 5.82 2.39 4.13
N SER A 72 4.91 1.48 3.81
CA SER A 72 5.08 0.06 4.15
C SER A 72 6.28 -0.56 3.43
N LEU A 73 6.48 -0.25 2.14
CA LEU A 73 7.70 -0.63 1.42
C LEU A 73 8.96 -0.05 2.06
N ALA A 74 8.92 1.21 2.50
CA ALA A 74 10.05 1.84 3.19
C ALA A 74 10.44 1.09 4.48
N LYS A 75 9.45 0.68 5.28
CA LYS A 75 9.68 -0.12 6.50
C LYS A 75 10.28 -1.47 6.18
N LEU A 76 9.72 -2.17 5.18
CA LEU A 76 10.21 -3.48 4.76
C LEU A 76 11.65 -3.41 4.23
N SER A 77 11.98 -2.40 3.42
CA SER A 77 13.36 -2.17 2.95
C SER A 77 14.31 -1.94 4.12
N ARG A 78 13.89 -1.17 5.14
CA ARG A 78 14.70 -0.93 6.35
C ARG A 78 14.92 -2.22 7.14
N GLU A 79 13.90 -3.04 7.32
CA GLU A 79 13.98 -4.34 7.99
C GLU A 79 14.92 -5.30 7.25
N ASN A 80 14.96 -5.21 5.92
CA ASN A 80 15.89 -5.94 5.07
C ASN A 80 17.30 -5.33 5.02
N GLY A 81 17.57 -4.24 5.75
CA GLY A 81 18.87 -3.56 5.82
C GLY A 81 19.16 -2.59 4.67
N ASP A 82 18.23 -2.42 3.72
CA ASP A 82 18.37 -1.47 2.61
C ASP A 82 17.85 -0.08 3.01
N THR A 83 18.71 0.66 3.70
CA THR A 83 18.42 2.03 4.15
C THR A 83 18.28 3.03 3.00
N GLY A 84 18.89 2.74 1.84
CA GLY A 84 18.81 3.58 0.63
C GLY A 84 17.41 3.53 0.03
N GLU A 85 16.91 2.32 -0.23
CA GLU A 85 15.54 2.11 -0.71
C GLU A 85 14.51 2.57 0.32
N ALA A 86 14.74 2.31 1.61
CA ALA A 86 13.86 2.77 2.68
C ALA A 86 13.66 4.29 2.63
N ARG A 87 14.76 5.05 2.50
CA ARG A 87 14.72 6.51 2.36
C ARG A 87 14.01 6.94 1.09
N HIS A 88 14.29 6.28 -0.03
CA HIS A 88 13.67 6.59 -1.31
C HIS A 88 12.15 6.41 -1.27
N TYR A 89 11.67 5.28 -0.74
CA TYR A 89 10.24 5.03 -0.57
C TYR A 89 9.57 6.01 0.40
N ALA A 90 10.19 6.31 1.53
CA ALA A 90 9.65 7.26 2.51
C ALA A 90 9.51 8.68 1.94
N GLN A 91 10.50 9.16 1.19
CA GLN A 91 10.44 10.47 0.52
C GLN A 91 9.28 10.54 -0.48
N ARG A 92 9.05 9.47 -1.24
CA ARG A 92 7.92 9.41 -2.18
C ARG A 92 6.57 9.34 -1.46
N ALA A 93 6.50 8.65 -0.32
CA ALA A 93 5.30 8.61 0.52
C ALA A 93 4.94 10.01 1.04
N ILE A 94 5.93 10.75 1.55
CA ILE A 94 5.79 12.14 1.99
C ILE A 94 5.23 13.00 0.85
N HIS A 95 5.85 12.92 -0.34
CA HIS A 95 5.41 13.71 -1.48
C HIS A 95 3.95 13.40 -1.89
N ALA A 96 3.57 12.13 -1.93
CA ALA A 96 2.21 11.72 -2.27
C ALA A 96 1.16 12.24 -1.27
N LEU A 97 1.45 12.13 0.04
CA LEU A 97 0.56 12.57 1.11
C LEU A 97 0.48 14.09 1.21
N SER A 98 1.59 14.80 1.06
CA SER A 98 1.59 16.27 1.00
C SER A 98 0.79 16.77 -0.21
N ALA A 99 0.92 16.12 -1.37
CA ALA A 99 0.15 16.48 -2.56
C ALA A 99 -1.37 16.25 -2.38
N SER A 100 -1.78 15.33 -1.50
CA SER A 100 -3.19 15.11 -1.15
C SER A 100 -3.70 16.00 -0.01
N GLY A 101 -2.85 16.85 0.57
CA GLY A 101 -3.16 17.66 1.75
C GLY A 101 -3.09 16.92 3.08
N ASP A 102 -2.61 15.67 3.11
CA ASP A 102 -2.43 14.88 4.34
C ASP A 102 -1.03 15.13 4.93
N THR A 103 -0.81 16.37 5.35
CA THR A 103 0.50 16.82 5.86
C THR A 103 0.85 16.19 7.19
N ALA A 104 -0.14 15.88 8.04
CA ALA A 104 0.09 15.27 9.35
C ALA A 104 0.73 13.87 9.22
N ARG A 105 0.24 13.03 8.28
CA ARG A 105 0.88 11.75 8.00
C ARG A 105 2.24 11.92 7.34
N ALA A 106 2.38 12.88 6.41
CA ALA A 106 3.67 13.17 5.80
C ALA A 106 4.74 13.55 6.85
N ASP A 107 4.37 14.38 7.84
CA ASP A 107 5.25 14.77 8.95
C ASP A 107 5.63 13.58 9.84
N THR A 108 4.69 12.65 10.05
CA THR A 108 4.96 11.42 10.80
C THR A 108 6.01 10.54 10.10
N ILE A 109 5.89 10.40 8.78
CA ILE A 109 6.86 9.64 7.96
C ILE A 109 8.20 10.35 7.93
N LYS A 110 8.20 11.68 7.86
CA LYS A 110 9.41 12.50 7.93
C LYS A 110 10.14 12.31 9.26
N ALA A 111 9.42 12.37 10.38
CA ALA A 111 9.99 12.10 11.69
C ALA A 111 10.55 10.67 11.80
N TRP A 112 9.87 9.66 11.23
CA TRP A 112 10.40 8.30 11.14
C TRP A 112 11.68 8.19 10.31
N LEU A 113 11.80 8.99 9.24
CA LEU A 113 12.98 9.04 8.38
C LEU A 113 14.17 9.73 9.06
N ASP A 114 13.90 10.81 9.80
CA ASP A 114 14.91 11.60 10.51
C ASP A 114 15.43 10.87 11.78
N ALA A 115 14.65 9.93 12.31
CA ALA A 115 15.02 9.10 13.47
C ALA A 115 15.85 7.84 13.12
N GLN A 116 16.38 7.74 11.89
CA GLN A 116 17.15 6.59 11.41
C GLN A 116 18.66 6.73 11.61
#